data_AF-A0A914F3M9-F1
#
_entry.id   AF-A0A914F3M9-F1
#
_cell.length_a   1.000
_cell.length_b   1.000
_cell.length_c   1.000
_cell.angle_alpha   90.00
_cell.angle_beta   90.00
_cell.angle_gamma   90.00
#
_symmetry.space_group_name_H-M   'P 1'
#
loop_
_entity.id
_entity.type
_entity.pdbx_description
1 polymer ?
#
loop_
_entity_poly.entity_id
_entity_poly.type
_entity_poly.pdbx_seq_one_letter_code
_entity_poly.pdbx_strand_id
1 'polypeptide(L)'
;MIAREIDWIKIGGKWTRVSWMKEKGVKIDAKVVMIPGNPGNEGFYEDFGKQLITKIATDKNENVEFITISHLNHVPLPKGLDEAQSHDVYLLSDQVQQKINFFKENLSKTDRIYLISHSIGSYMALQILPILESEGYNIVGCCALFPVFEFLPISSQGIWMKHVFKASITV
;
A
#
# COMPACT_ATOMS: atom_id res chain seq x y z
N MET A 1 -3.21 -3.92 22.96
CA MET A 1 -2.52 -4.96 22.19
C MET A 1 -2.90 -4.82 20.72
N ILE A 2 -1.91 -4.59 19.86
CA ILE A 2 -2.09 -4.53 18.41
C ILE A 2 -2.38 -5.94 17.90
N ALA A 3 -3.53 -6.09 17.24
CA ALA A 3 -3.87 -7.29 16.49
C ALA A 3 -3.35 -7.17 15.07
N ARG A 4 -2.92 -8.31 14.50
CA ARG A 4 -2.67 -8.46 13.07
C ARG A 4 -3.52 -9.59 12.53
N GLU A 5 -4.28 -9.28 11.50
CA GLU A 5 -5.07 -10.22 10.71
C GLU A 5 -4.51 -10.27 9.29
N ILE A 6 -4.47 -11.45 8.69
CA ILE A 6 -3.93 -11.66 7.34
C ILE A 6 -4.94 -12.45 6.54
N ASP A 7 -5.39 -11.86 5.44
CA ASP A 7 -6.42 -12.45 4.59
C ASP A 7 -5.93 -12.63 3.17
N TRP A 8 -6.50 -13.63 2.51
CA TRP A 8 -6.52 -13.72 1.06
C TRP A 8 -7.89 -13.26 0.58
N ILE A 9 -7.93 -12.09 -0.05
CA ILE A 9 -9.16 -11.51 -0.60
C ILE A 9 -9.07 -11.39 -2.11
N LYS A 10 -10.20 -11.54 -2.77
CA LYS A 10 -10.30 -11.46 -4.24
C LYS A 10 -10.59 -10.01 -4.62
N ILE A 11 -9.60 -9.33 -5.20
CA ILE A 11 -9.68 -7.94 -5.62
C ILE A 11 -9.54 -7.87 -7.14
N GLY A 12 -10.48 -7.23 -7.84
CA GLY A 12 -10.49 -7.21 -9.31
C GLY A 12 -10.41 -8.61 -9.93
N GLY A 13 -10.99 -9.62 -9.26
CA GLY A 13 -10.93 -11.03 -9.68
C GLY A 13 -9.63 -11.78 -9.33
N LYS A 14 -8.62 -11.11 -8.73
CA LYS A 14 -7.32 -11.70 -8.40
C LYS A 14 -7.15 -11.85 -6.89
N TRP A 15 -6.76 -13.03 -6.43
CA TRP A 15 -6.35 -13.29 -5.05
C TRP A 15 -5.18 -12.41 -4.65
N THR A 16 -5.32 -11.69 -3.55
CA THR A 16 -4.32 -10.77 -3.01
C THR A 16 -4.22 -10.98 -1.52
N ARG A 17 -2.99 -11.11 -1.03
CA ARG A 17 -2.73 -11.19 0.41
C ARG A 17 -2.68 -9.79 1.00
N VAL A 18 -3.54 -9.53 1.98
CA VAL A 18 -3.64 -8.25 2.68
C VAL A 18 -3.47 -8.48 4.18
N SER A 19 -2.81 -7.53 4.83
CA SER A 19 -2.55 -7.55 6.26
C SER A 19 -3.16 -6.32 6.90
N TRP A 20 -3.94 -6.54 7.94
CA TRP A 20 -4.69 -5.53 8.67
C TRP A 20 -4.19 -5.49 10.10
N MET A 21 -3.63 -4.36 10.51
CA MET A 21 -3.11 -4.16 11.86
C MET A 21 -3.79 -2.98 12.55
N LYS A 22 -4.28 -3.20 13.76
CA LYS A 22 -4.87 -2.16 14.60
C LYS A 22 -4.88 -2.55 16.07
N GLU A 23 -4.99 -1.56 16.94
CA GLU A 23 -5.25 -1.78 18.36
C GLU A 23 -6.65 -2.41 18.53
N LYS A 24 -6.80 -3.41 19.42
CA LYS A 24 -8.10 -4.06 19.65
C LYS A 24 -9.04 -3.16 20.44
N GLY A 25 -10.31 -3.15 20.05
CA GLY A 25 -11.38 -2.48 20.82
C GLY A 25 -11.37 -0.95 20.73
N VAL A 26 -10.57 -0.36 19.84
CA VAL A 26 -10.58 1.08 19.59
C VAL A 26 -11.36 1.41 18.32
N LYS A 27 -11.97 2.59 18.30
CA LYS A 27 -12.51 3.17 17.09
C LYS A 27 -11.35 3.65 16.21
N ILE A 28 -11.41 3.39 14.91
CA ILE A 28 -10.39 3.84 13.95
C ILE A 28 -10.72 5.26 13.47
N ASP A 29 -9.72 6.13 13.56
CA ASP A 29 -9.77 7.54 13.18
C ASP A 29 -9.20 7.78 11.77
N ALA A 30 -8.18 7.01 11.38
CA ALA A 30 -7.59 7.04 10.04
C ALA A 30 -7.01 5.68 9.62
N LYS A 31 -6.79 5.53 8.31
CA LYS A 31 -6.18 4.34 7.70
C LYS A 31 -4.82 4.70 7.11
N VAL A 32 -3.81 3.88 7.39
CA VAL A 32 -2.50 3.96 6.76
C VAL A 32 -2.39 2.82 5.78
N VAL A 33 -2.38 3.11 4.49
CA VAL A 33 -2.24 2.11 3.43
C VAL A 33 -0.78 2.03 3.01
N MET A 34 -0.19 0.86 3.17
CA MET A 34 1.17 0.54 2.78
C MET A 34 1.22 -0.21 1.45
N ILE A 35 1.96 0.34 0.49
CA ILE A 35 2.33 -0.31 -0.76
C ILE A 35 3.79 -0.80 -0.66
N PRO A 36 4.02 -2.12 -0.53
CA PRO A 36 5.34 -2.72 -0.42
C PRO A 36 6.33 -2.36 -1.53
N GLY A 37 7.61 -2.57 -1.25
CA GLY A 37 8.67 -2.66 -2.27
C GLY A 37 8.89 -4.10 -2.73
N ASN A 38 10.02 -4.39 -3.37
CA ASN A 38 10.38 -5.76 -3.75
C ASN A 38 11.23 -6.45 -2.65
N PRO A 39 10.89 -7.67 -2.22
CA PRO A 39 9.70 -8.44 -2.60
C PRO A 39 8.44 -7.89 -1.94
N GLY A 40 7.32 -7.81 -2.67
CA GLY A 40 6.05 -7.25 -2.22
C GLY A 40 5.24 -8.11 -1.26
N ASN A 41 5.87 -8.64 -0.22
CA ASN A 41 5.21 -9.41 0.84
C ASN A 41 4.88 -8.49 2.02
N GLU A 42 3.62 -8.53 2.48
CA GLU A 42 3.18 -7.73 3.62
C GLU A 42 3.97 -7.97 4.92
N GLY A 43 4.49 -9.19 5.12
CA GLY A 43 5.18 -9.57 6.35
C GLY A 43 6.43 -8.74 6.65
N PHE A 44 7.07 -8.17 5.63
CA PHE A 44 8.23 -7.28 5.83
C PHE A 44 7.87 -5.95 6.53
N TYR A 45 6.58 -5.61 6.61
CA TYR A 45 6.10 -4.36 7.18
C TYR A 45 5.39 -4.54 8.52
N GLU A 46 5.40 -5.75 9.10
CA GLU A 46 4.75 -6.03 10.37
C GLU A 46 5.33 -5.16 11.51
N ASP A 47 6.64 -5.24 11.74
CA ASP A 47 7.27 -4.51 12.84
C ASP A 47 7.24 -3.00 12.62
N PHE A 48 7.39 -2.56 11.37
CA PHE A 48 7.23 -1.16 10.98
C PHE A 48 5.81 -0.66 11.29
N GLY A 49 4.78 -1.40 10.89
CA GLY A 49 3.38 -1.03 11.14
C GLY A 49 3.05 -1.00 12.63
N LYS A 50 3.53 -1.96 13.43
CA LYS A 50 3.36 -1.95 14.89
C LYS A 50 3.98 -0.71 15.54
N GLN A 51 5.21 -0.36 15.15
CA GLN A 51 5.89 0.82 15.67
C GLN A 51 5.16 2.10 15.24
N LEU A 52 4.69 2.16 14.01
CA LEU A 52 3.97 3.32 13.48
C LEU A 52 2.63 3.52 14.20
N ILE A 53 1.82 2.46 14.34
CA ILE A 53 0.56 2.50 15.11
C ILE A 53 0.84 3.00 16.53
N THR A 54 1.84 2.43 17.20
CA THR A 54 2.19 2.80 18.59
C THR A 54 2.59 4.28 18.70
N LYS A 55 3.42 4.77 17.78
CA LYS A 55 3.85 6.17 17.77
C LYS A 55 2.71 7.13 17.46
N ILE A 56 1.84 6.82 16.50
CA ILE A 56 0.69 7.68 16.19
C ILE A 56 -0.27 7.74 17.38
N ALA A 57 -0.56 6.59 18.01
CA ALA A 57 -1.39 6.55 19.20
C ALA A 57 -0.79 7.36 20.36
N THR A 58 0.54 7.31 20.56
CA THR A 58 1.22 8.00 21.65
C THR A 58 1.39 9.51 21.38
N ASP A 59 1.85 9.88 20.18
CA ASP A 59 2.28 11.24 19.85
C ASP A 59 1.11 12.10 19.35
N LYS A 60 0.08 11.49 18.76
CA LYS A 60 -1.07 12.18 18.15
C LYS A 60 -2.40 11.84 18.82
N ASN A 61 -2.43 10.89 19.75
CA ASN A 61 -3.66 10.40 20.38
C ASN A 61 -4.73 10.00 19.34
N GLU A 62 -4.28 9.37 18.26
CA GLU A 62 -5.11 8.94 17.13
C GLU A 62 -4.96 7.42 16.93
N ASN A 63 -6.08 6.73 16.71
CA ASN A 63 -6.09 5.30 16.47
C ASN A 63 -6.12 5.02 14.97
N VAL A 64 -5.12 4.30 14.47
CA VAL A 64 -5.01 3.99 13.04
C VAL A 64 -5.07 2.50 12.74
N GLU A 65 -5.63 2.17 11.59
CA GLU A 65 -5.53 0.85 10.98
C GLU A 65 -4.43 0.88 9.92
N PHE A 66 -3.39 0.08 10.11
CA PHE A 66 -2.29 -0.07 9.17
C PHE A 66 -2.55 -1.26 8.26
N ILE A 67 -2.61 -1.01 6.95
CA ILE A 67 -3.06 -1.97 5.95
C ILE A 67 -1.97 -2.16 4.91
N THR A 68 -1.46 -3.38 4.74
CA THR A 68 -0.42 -3.66 3.74
C THR A 68 -0.95 -4.54 2.63
N ILE A 69 -0.83 -4.09 1.38
CA ILE A 69 -1.34 -4.78 0.21
C ILE A 69 -0.19 -5.48 -0.53
N SER A 70 -0.07 -6.79 -0.41
CA SER A 70 1.00 -7.55 -1.09
C SER A 70 0.93 -7.38 -2.61
N HIS A 71 2.06 -7.46 -3.30
CA HIS A 71 2.09 -7.54 -4.75
C HIS A 71 1.54 -8.90 -5.20
N LEU A 72 0.81 -8.91 -6.32
CA LEU A 72 0.29 -10.14 -6.93
C LEU A 72 1.45 -11.11 -7.21
N ASN A 73 1.29 -12.37 -6.84
CA ASN A 73 2.29 -13.44 -7.01
C ASN A 73 3.62 -13.25 -6.25
N HIS A 74 3.70 -12.33 -5.28
CA HIS A 74 4.88 -12.19 -4.39
C HIS A 74 4.75 -12.98 -3.09
N VAL A 75 3.60 -13.60 -2.85
CA VAL A 75 3.38 -14.53 -1.75
C VAL A 75 2.74 -15.79 -2.33
N PRO A 76 3.24 -17.00 -2.01
CA PRO A 76 2.63 -18.24 -2.47
C PRO A 76 1.17 -18.32 -2.01
N LEU A 77 0.28 -18.66 -2.94
CA LEU A 77 -1.12 -18.90 -2.61
C LEU A 77 -1.24 -20.16 -1.72
N PRO A 78 -2.19 -20.18 -0.76
CA PRO A 78 -2.53 -21.38 -0.02
C PRO A 78 -3.10 -22.47 -0.93
N LYS A 79 -2.80 -23.72 -0.60
CA LYS A 79 -3.40 -24.89 -1.25
C LYS A 79 -4.93 -24.78 -1.24
N GLY A 80 -5.56 -24.96 -2.40
CA GLY A 80 -7.01 -24.84 -2.58
C GLY A 80 -7.49 -23.49 -3.12
N LEU A 81 -6.62 -22.47 -3.17
CA LEU A 81 -6.89 -21.22 -3.90
C LEU A 81 -6.22 -21.17 -5.29
N ASP A 82 -5.28 -22.10 -5.54
CA ASP A 82 -4.46 -22.20 -6.76
C ASP A 82 -5.26 -22.43 -8.04
N GLU A 83 -6.45 -23.02 -7.98
CA GLU A 83 -7.24 -23.37 -9.16
C GLU A 83 -7.70 -22.14 -9.99
N ALA A 84 -7.59 -20.93 -9.44
CA ALA A 84 -8.03 -19.70 -10.08
C ALA A 84 -6.90 -18.77 -10.58
N GLN A 85 -5.63 -19.05 -10.32
CA GLN A 85 -4.49 -18.22 -10.75
C GLN A 85 -3.39 -19.07 -11.35
N SER A 86 -3.53 -19.39 -12.64
CA SER A 86 -2.54 -20.12 -13.41
C SER A 86 -1.31 -19.26 -13.68
N HIS A 87 -0.20 -19.44 -12.95
CA HIS A 87 1.16 -19.01 -13.38
C HIS A 87 1.30 -17.60 -14.00
N ASP A 88 0.41 -16.66 -13.64
CA ASP A 88 0.30 -15.42 -14.38
C ASP A 88 1.52 -14.53 -14.14
N VAL A 89 2.13 -14.09 -15.23
CA VAL A 89 3.16 -13.05 -15.20
C VAL A 89 2.44 -11.72 -15.09
N TYR A 90 2.48 -11.11 -13.91
CA TYR A 90 1.89 -9.80 -13.68
C TYR A 90 2.87 -8.68 -14.04
N LEU A 91 2.43 -7.78 -14.91
CA LEU A 91 3.17 -6.57 -15.25
C LEU A 91 3.04 -5.53 -14.13
N LEU A 92 3.89 -4.51 -14.18
CA LEU A 92 3.80 -3.39 -13.23
C LEU A 92 2.45 -2.67 -13.30
N SER A 93 1.85 -2.58 -14.49
CA SER A 93 0.49 -2.05 -14.68
C SER A 93 -0.58 -2.89 -13.98
N ASP A 94 -0.45 -4.21 -13.95
CA ASP A 94 -1.34 -5.09 -13.19
C ASP A 94 -1.26 -4.81 -11.69
N GLN A 95 -0.04 -4.59 -11.17
CA GLN A 95 0.16 -4.26 -9.77
C GLN A 95 -0.48 -2.92 -9.40
N VAL A 96 -0.31 -1.90 -10.26
CA VAL A 96 -0.93 -0.57 -10.09
C VAL A 96 -2.46 -0.70 -10.08
N GLN A 97 -3.03 -1.36 -11.09
CA GLN A 97 -4.47 -1.56 -11.18
C GLN A 97 -5.01 -2.32 -9.97
N GLN A 98 -4.26 -3.30 -9.46
CA GLN A 98 -4.64 -4.05 -8.27
C GLN A 98 -4.74 -3.16 -7.04
N LYS A 99 -3.85 -2.17 -6.88
CA LYS A 99 -3.94 -1.20 -5.79
C LYS A 99 -5.15 -0.29 -5.94
N ILE A 100 -5.45 0.19 -7.15
CA ILE A 100 -6.67 0.98 -7.40
C ILE A 100 -7.92 0.18 -7.03
N ASN A 101 -8.01 -1.07 -7.48
CA ASN A 101 -9.14 -1.94 -7.17
C ASN A 101 -9.29 -2.18 -5.66
N PHE A 102 -8.18 -2.34 -4.93
CA PHE A 102 -8.23 -2.47 -3.48
C PHE A 102 -8.93 -1.27 -2.84
N PHE A 103 -8.55 -0.04 -3.22
CA PHE A 103 -9.19 1.18 -2.70
C PHE A 103 -10.69 1.21 -3.01
N LYS A 104 -11.08 0.85 -4.24
CA LYS A 104 -12.48 0.82 -4.69
C LYS A 104 -13.34 -0.17 -3.93
N GLU A 105 -12.78 -1.34 -3.65
CA GLU A 105 -13.54 -2.46 -3.09
C GLU A 105 -13.52 -2.49 -1.56
N ASN A 106 -12.52 -1.89 -0.90
CA ASN A 106 -12.27 -2.09 0.52
C ASN A 106 -12.21 -0.80 1.36
N LEU A 107 -12.14 0.39 0.74
CA LEU A 107 -12.00 1.65 1.45
C LEU A 107 -13.15 2.61 1.13
N SER A 108 -13.58 3.36 2.14
CA SER A 108 -14.56 4.43 1.95
C SER A 108 -13.86 5.70 1.50
N LYS A 109 -14.51 6.47 0.62
CA LYS A 109 -14.03 7.80 0.21
C LYS A 109 -13.97 8.81 1.36
N THR A 110 -14.76 8.56 2.42
CA THR A 110 -14.77 9.39 3.63
C THR A 110 -13.65 9.05 4.62
N ASP A 111 -12.95 7.92 4.42
CA ASP A 111 -11.84 7.54 5.30
C ASP A 111 -10.70 8.56 5.17
N ARG A 112 -10.13 9.02 6.29
CA ARG A 112 -8.84 9.72 6.28
C ARG A 112 -7.76 8.71 5.95
N ILE A 113 -7.12 8.86 4.78
CA ILE A 113 -6.13 7.89 4.30
C ILE A 113 -4.75 8.53 4.22
N TYR A 114 -3.77 7.87 4.83
CA TYR A 114 -2.35 8.13 4.60
C TYR A 114 -1.79 7.02 3.72
N LEU A 115 -1.13 7.39 2.62
CA LEU A 115 -0.45 6.45 1.74
C LEU A 115 1.03 6.38 2.12
N ILE A 116 1.54 5.20 2.41
CA ILE A 116 2.98 4.94 2.57
C ILE A 116 3.40 3.95 1.50
N SER A 117 4.56 4.17 0.91
CA SER A 117 5.08 3.29 -0.14
C SER A 117 6.57 3.05 0.04
N HIS A 118 7.07 1.93 -0.46
CA HIS A 118 8.50 1.61 -0.41
C HIS A 118 9.05 1.22 -1.78
N SER A 119 10.21 1.74 -2.18
CA SER A 119 10.93 1.32 -3.39
C SER A 119 10.04 1.34 -4.64
N ILE A 120 9.84 0.21 -5.33
CA ILE A 120 8.93 0.09 -6.49
C ILE A 120 7.47 0.41 -6.15
N GLY A 121 7.05 0.19 -4.90
CA GLY A 121 5.74 0.61 -4.41
C GLY A 121 5.56 2.12 -4.48
N SER A 122 6.64 2.90 -4.41
CA SER A 122 6.58 4.37 -4.57
C SER A 122 6.30 4.79 -5.99
N TYR A 123 6.78 4.04 -6.99
CA TYR A 123 6.31 4.23 -8.36
C TYR A 123 4.81 3.93 -8.48
N MET A 124 4.33 2.83 -7.88
CA MET A 124 2.90 2.51 -7.92
C MET A 124 2.05 3.59 -7.23
N ALA A 125 2.50 4.09 -6.08
CA ALA A 125 1.85 5.17 -5.35
C ALA A 125 1.71 6.45 -6.22
N LEU A 126 2.76 6.82 -6.96
CA LEU A 126 2.71 7.93 -7.91
C LEU A 126 1.67 7.75 -9.01
N GLN A 127 1.46 6.51 -9.48
CA GLN A 127 0.48 6.22 -10.53
C GLN A 127 -0.96 6.27 -10.00
N ILE A 128 -1.20 5.78 -8.77
CA ILE A 128 -2.56 5.70 -8.22
C ILE A 128 -3.04 7.00 -7.59
N LEU A 129 -2.14 7.82 -7.02
CA LEU A 129 -2.52 8.99 -6.23
C LEU A 129 -3.41 9.98 -7.02
N PRO A 130 -3.07 10.39 -8.25
CA PRO A 130 -3.94 11.29 -9.03
C PRO A 130 -5.32 10.68 -9.33
N ILE A 131 -5.38 9.36 -9.52
CA ILE A 131 -6.64 8.65 -9.79
C ILE A 131 -7.52 8.68 -8.53
N LEU A 132 -6.96 8.33 -7.37
CA LEU A 132 -7.68 8.32 -6.10
C LEU A 132 -8.20 9.71 -5.73
N GLU A 133 -7.38 10.75 -5.92
CA GLU A 133 -7.80 12.14 -5.70
C GLU A 133 -8.93 12.53 -6.66
N SER A 134 -8.80 12.21 -7.96
CA SER A 134 -9.85 12.49 -8.95
C SER A 134 -11.17 11.77 -8.68
N GLU A 135 -11.11 10.60 -8.05
CA GLU A 135 -12.28 9.82 -7.65
C GLU A 135 -12.86 10.26 -6.29
N GLY A 136 -12.25 11.24 -5.62
CA GLY A 136 -12.74 11.87 -4.40
C GLY A 136 -12.35 11.17 -3.10
N TYR A 137 -11.27 10.37 -3.09
CA TYR A 137 -10.73 9.81 -1.86
C TYR A 137 -10.04 10.90 -1.03
N ASN A 138 -10.26 10.87 0.29
CA ASN A 138 -9.60 11.77 1.24
C ASN A 138 -8.17 11.30 1.58
N ILE A 139 -7.25 11.51 0.65
CA ILE A 139 -5.82 11.25 0.85
C ILE A 139 -5.20 12.43 1.61
N VAL A 140 -4.91 12.24 2.89
CA VAL A 140 -4.37 13.27 3.79
C VAL A 140 -2.88 13.51 3.56
N GLY A 141 -2.16 12.47 3.12
CA GLY A 141 -0.73 12.57 2.83
C GLY A 141 -0.18 11.31 2.19
N CYS A 142 0.91 11.47 1.45
CA CYS A 142 1.65 10.39 0.82
C CYS A 142 3.13 10.46 1.21
N CYS A 143 3.69 9.36 1.73
CA CYS A 143 5.09 9.26 2.13
C CYS A 143 5.78 8.12 1.37
N ALA A 144 6.79 8.46 0.57
CA ALA A 144 7.57 7.50 -0.22
C ALA A 144 8.90 7.19 0.46
N LEU A 145 9.06 5.95 0.93
CA LEU A 145 10.27 5.43 1.58
C LEU A 145 11.22 4.89 0.50
N PHE A 146 12.44 5.42 0.45
CA PHE A 146 13.49 5.02 -0.52
C PHE A 146 12.95 4.84 -1.95
N PRO A 147 12.37 5.89 -2.54
CA PRO A 147 11.64 5.75 -3.79
C PRO A 147 12.55 5.39 -4.96
N VAL A 148 12.04 4.52 -5.84
CA VAL A 148 12.65 4.26 -7.15
C VAL A 148 11.93 5.15 -8.16
N PHE A 149 12.53 6.28 -8.52
CA PHE A 149 11.99 7.19 -9.52
C PHE A 149 12.76 7.20 -10.85
N GLU A 150 14.03 6.77 -10.88
CA GLU A 150 14.91 7.02 -12.04
C GLU A 150 15.64 5.82 -12.68
N PHE A 151 15.51 4.56 -12.21
CA PHE A 151 16.21 3.45 -12.87
C PHE A 151 15.45 2.13 -12.81
N LEU A 152 14.50 1.95 -13.73
CA LEU A 152 14.15 0.61 -14.22
C LEU A 152 14.96 0.39 -15.51
N PRO A 153 15.90 -0.56 -15.58
CA PRO A 153 16.75 -0.71 -16.75
C PRO A 153 15.96 -1.37 -17.90
N ILE A 154 15.35 -0.56 -18.78
CA ILE A 154 14.99 -1.00 -20.14
C ILE A 154 15.22 0.19 -21.10
N SER A 155 16.31 0.13 -21.87
CA SER A 155 16.60 0.88 -23.12
C SER A 155 16.56 2.43 -23.16
N SER A 156 17.75 2.99 -23.40
CA SER A 156 18.20 4.14 -24.22
C SER A 156 17.57 5.56 -24.26
N GLN A 157 16.42 5.93 -23.69
CA GLN A 157 16.00 7.36 -23.74
C GLN A 157 15.22 7.82 -22.50
N GLY A 158 15.94 8.30 -21.46
CA GLY A 158 15.35 8.87 -20.25
C GLY A 158 15.04 10.37 -20.36
N ILE A 159 13.89 10.81 -19.84
CA ILE A 159 13.48 12.21 -19.69
C ILE A 159 13.42 12.55 -18.19
N TRP A 160 13.99 13.69 -17.82
CA TRP A 160 14.08 14.18 -16.43
C TRP A 160 12.80 14.89 -15.98
N MET A 161 12.24 14.52 -14.81
CA MET A 161 11.22 15.33 -14.14
C MET A 161 11.74 15.86 -12.79
N LYS A 162 12.14 17.13 -12.82
CA LYS A 162 12.41 17.95 -11.63
C LYS A 162 11.07 18.61 -11.27
N HIS A 163 10.68 18.62 -9.99
CA HIS A 163 9.55 19.38 -9.39
C HIS A 163 8.25 18.66 -8.98
N VAL A 164 8.28 17.55 -8.22
CA VAL A 164 7.03 17.01 -7.61
C VAL A 164 7.03 16.87 -6.08
N PHE A 165 8.13 17.06 -5.36
CA PHE A 165 8.12 16.86 -3.90
C PHE A 165 8.58 18.09 -3.11
N LYS A 166 7.65 18.71 -2.37
CA LYS A 166 7.96 19.49 -1.17
C LYS A 166 7.97 18.51 0.01
N ALA A 167 9.15 18.04 0.38
CA ALA A 167 9.33 17.38 1.68
C ALA A 167 9.21 18.46 2.77
N SER A 168 8.31 18.28 3.73
CA SER A 168 8.30 19.06 4.96
C SER A 168 8.26 18.07 6.11
N ILE A 169 9.44 17.70 6.58
CA ILE A 169 9.65 17.11 7.89
C ILE A 169 10.08 18.29 8.77
N THR A 170 9.22 18.71 9.68
CA THR A 170 9.63 19.59 10.78
C THR A 170 9.73 18.69 12.00
N VAL A 171 10.96 18.56 12.50
CA VAL A 171 11.30 17.90 13.77
C VAL A 171 10.76 18.73 14.92
#